data_AF-A0A7S1WRU6-F1
#
_entry.id   AF-A0A7S1WRU6-F1
#
_cell.length_a   1.000
_cell.length_b   1.000
_cell.length_c   1.000
_cell.angle_alpha   90.00
_cell.angle_beta   90.00
_cell.angle_gamma   90.00
#
_symmetry.space_group_name_H-M   'P 1'
#
loop_
_entity.id
_entity.type
_entity.pdbx_description
1 polymer ?
#
loop_
_entity_poly.entity_id
_entity_poly.type
_entity_poly.pdbx_seq_one_letter_code
_entity_poly.pdbx_strand_id
1 'polypeptide(L)'
;GQEPAAKKANKAGDAKTGKTEIKEKKLTKEEMESRVVEYMQQQNRPYNSQNVFDNLHAVVPKAQVQGLLDMLAASGKMVVKEYGKTKTYLAPQAPQSDAKAEEPLALQAEVDAAAATAKGLRARLQDSKTSA
;
A
#
# COMPACT_ATOMS: atom_id res chain seq x y z
N GLY A 1 55.19 17.68 -19.25
CA GLY A 1 54.54 16.98 -20.37
C GLY A 1 53.13 16.66 -19.93
N GLN A 2 52.10 17.22 -20.55
CA GLN A 2 51.48 16.72 -21.78
C GLN A 2 50.82 15.33 -21.59
N GLU A 3 49.48 15.33 -21.52
CA GLU A 3 48.59 14.39 -22.24
C GLU A 3 48.94 14.36 -23.75
N PRO A 4 48.43 13.45 -24.64
CA PRO A 4 47.12 12.77 -24.60
C PRO A 4 47.07 11.33 -25.22
N ALA A 5 45.86 10.73 -25.27
CA ALA A 5 45.29 9.86 -26.36
C ALA A 5 44.38 8.74 -25.78
N ALA A 6 43.04 8.76 -25.83
CA ALA A 6 42.07 8.81 -26.94
C ALA A 6 41.61 7.45 -27.52
N LYS A 7 40.33 7.13 -27.22
CA LYS A 7 39.29 6.42 -28.01
C LYS A 7 39.45 4.93 -28.37
N LYS A 8 38.42 4.13 -28.02
CA LYS A 8 37.44 3.57 -28.98
C LYS A 8 36.21 2.96 -28.30
N ALA A 9 35.07 3.10 -28.99
CA ALA A 9 33.71 2.69 -28.63
C ALA A 9 33.32 1.33 -29.24
N ASN A 10 32.34 0.66 -28.62
CA ASN A 10 31.16 -0.05 -29.18
C ASN A 10 30.60 -0.96 -28.06
N LYS A 11 29.35 -0.85 -27.59
CA LYS A 11 28.01 -1.03 -28.21
C LYS A 11 27.73 -2.45 -28.74
N ALA A 12 26.98 -3.22 -27.94
CA ALA A 12 25.95 -4.22 -28.30
C ALA A 12 25.23 -4.56 -26.97
N GLY A 13 23.91 -4.35 -26.81
CA GLY A 13 22.85 -5.25 -27.31
C GLY A 13 22.73 -6.42 -26.31
N ASP A 14 21.62 -6.78 -25.66
CA ASP A 14 20.19 -6.84 -26.00
C ASP A 14 19.45 -7.01 -24.64
N ALA A 15 18.18 -6.69 -24.41
CA ALA A 15 17.05 -7.06 -25.23
C ALA A 15 15.86 -6.12 -25.01
N LYS A 16 15.27 -5.76 -26.14
CA LYS A 16 13.99 -5.10 -26.33
C LYS A 16 12.94 -6.21 -26.36
N THR A 17 12.06 -6.27 -25.37
CA THR A 17 10.80 -7.03 -25.44
C THR A 17 9.86 -6.38 -24.43
N GLY A 18 8.65 -5.96 -24.74
CA GLY A 18 7.91 -5.80 -25.98
C GLY A 18 6.78 -4.84 -25.61
N LYS A 19 6.33 -4.04 -26.58
CA LYS A 19 5.07 -3.34 -26.43
C LYS A 19 3.97 -4.37 -26.24
N THR A 20 3.39 -4.44 -25.05
CA THR A 20 2.02 -4.91 -24.89
C THR A 20 1.19 -3.69 -24.57
N GLU A 21 0.58 -3.16 -25.63
CA GLU A 21 -0.47 -2.16 -25.57
C GLU A 21 -1.66 -2.75 -24.81
N ILE A 22 -1.65 -2.57 -23.49
CA ILE A 22 -2.90 -2.53 -22.74
C ILE A 22 -3.32 -1.06 -22.72
N LYS A 23 -4.22 -0.71 -23.65
CA LYS A 23 -4.99 0.54 -23.62
C LYS A 23 -5.92 0.50 -22.41
N GLU A 24 -5.39 0.73 -21.22
CA GLU A 24 -6.18 0.99 -20.03
C GLU A 24 -6.32 2.49 -19.83
N LYS A 25 -7.54 2.93 -19.49
CA LYS A 25 -7.90 4.32 -19.24
C LYS A 25 -6.81 4.96 -18.37
N LYS A 26 -6.15 5.99 -18.90
CA LYS A 26 -5.12 6.74 -18.19
C LYS A 26 -5.78 7.33 -16.93
N LEU A 27 -5.56 6.68 -15.79
CA LEU A 27 -6.08 7.12 -14.51
C LEU A 27 -5.59 8.56 -14.26
N THR A 28 -6.45 9.46 -13.80
CA THR A 28 -6.04 10.84 -13.51
C THR A 28 -5.10 10.84 -12.29
N LYS A 29 -4.38 11.95 -12.08
CA LYS A 29 -3.52 12.11 -10.90
C LYS A 29 -4.31 11.92 -9.60
N GLU A 30 -5.51 12.47 -9.55
CA GLU A 30 -6.42 12.41 -8.40
C GLU A 30 -6.89 10.97 -8.14
N GLU A 31 -7.26 10.23 -9.18
CA GLU A 31 -7.64 8.82 -9.04
C GLU A 31 -6.48 7.97 -8.53
N MET A 32 -5.25 8.24 -9.00
CA MET A 32 -4.06 7.51 -8.55
C MET A 32 -3.75 7.81 -7.08
N GLU A 33 -3.88 9.08 -6.66
CA GLU A 33 -3.76 9.48 -5.27
C GLU A 33 -4.79 8.73 -4.40
N SER A 34 -6.05 8.74 -4.83
CA SER A 34 -7.15 8.11 -4.10
C SER A 34 -6.89 6.61 -3.90
N ARG A 35 -6.46 5.90 -4.94
CA ARG A 35 -6.12 4.47 -4.87
C ARG A 35 -4.98 4.19 -3.90
N VAL A 36 -3.94 5.02 -3.89
CA VAL A 36 -2.80 4.85 -2.97
C VAL A 36 -3.23 5.10 -1.52
N VAL A 37 -3.99 6.18 -1.27
CA VAL A 37 -4.46 6.53 0.07
C VAL A 37 -5.37 5.45 0.62
N GLU A 38 -6.37 5.03 -0.16
CA GLU A 38 -7.31 3.99 0.22
C GLU A 38 -6.59 2.68 0.57
N TYR A 39 -5.65 2.25 -0.28
CA TYR A 39 -4.87 1.05 -0.01
C TYR A 39 -4.03 1.17 1.28
N MET A 40 -3.32 2.28 1.46
CA MET A 40 -2.47 2.49 2.64
C MET A 40 -3.27 2.55 3.94
N GLN A 41 -4.46 3.16 3.91
CA GLN A 41 -5.36 3.23 5.06
C GLN A 41 -5.97 1.86 5.39
N GLN A 42 -6.43 1.12 4.38
CA GLN A 42 -7.01 -0.22 4.58
C GLN A 42 -5.98 -1.21 5.14
N GLN A 43 -4.76 -1.21 4.60
CA GLN A 43 -3.72 -2.12 5.08
C GLN A 43 -3.11 -1.67 6.39
N ASN A 44 -3.01 -0.36 6.63
CA ASN A 44 -2.42 0.28 7.80
C ASN A 44 -1.06 -0.33 8.20
N ARG A 45 -0.27 -0.72 7.19
CA ARG A 45 1.06 -1.35 7.32
C ARG A 45 2.14 -0.47 6.69
N PRO A 46 3.37 -0.49 7.22
CA PRO A 46 4.46 0.27 6.66
C PRO A 46 4.94 -0.37 5.35
N TYR A 47 4.98 0.40 4.26
CA TYR A 47 5.43 -0.05 2.94
C TYR A 47 6.44 0.90 2.30
N ASN A 48 7.33 0.38 1.47
CA ASN A 48 8.13 1.21 0.56
C ASN A 48 7.40 1.41 -0.78
N SER A 49 7.92 2.30 -1.63
CA SER A 49 7.32 2.62 -2.94
C SER A 49 7.22 1.41 -3.88
N GLN A 50 8.16 0.47 -3.85
CA GLN A 50 8.11 -0.75 -4.66
C GLN A 50 7.00 -1.70 -4.18
N ASN A 51 6.84 -1.89 -2.87
CA ASN A 51 5.79 -2.73 -2.32
C ASN A 51 4.40 -2.17 -2.63
N VAL A 52 4.22 -0.85 -2.53
CA VAL A 52 2.94 -0.20 -2.89
C VAL A 52 2.61 -0.45 -4.36
N PHE A 53 3.59 -0.29 -5.26
CA PHE A 53 3.41 -0.58 -6.69
C PHE A 53 2.97 -2.03 -6.94
N ASP A 54 3.65 -2.99 -6.29
CA ASP A 54 3.39 -4.42 -6.46
C ASP A 54 2.00 -4.80 -5.93
N ASN A 55 1.66 -4.32 -4.74
CA ASN A 55 0.37 -4.59 -4.09
C ASN A 55 -0.82 -3.91 -4.77
N LEU A 56 -0.58 -2.80 -5.47
CA LEU A 56 -1.58 -2.16 -6.33
C LEU A 56 -1.68 -2.82 -7.71
N HIS A 57 -1.00 -3.95 -7.94
CA HIS A 57 -1.01 -4.70 -9.20
C HIS A 57 -0.74 -3.83 -10.43
N ALA A 58 0.21 -2.89 -10.31
CA ALA A 58 0.59 -1.94 -11.36
C ALA A 58 -0.53 -1.00 -11.86
N VAL A 59 -1.64 -0.84 -11.12
CA VAL A 59 -2.71 0.13 -11.42
C VAL A 59 -2.17 1.56 -11.46
N VAL A 60 -1.20 1.87 -10.60
CA VAL A 60 -0.47 3.15 -10.61
C VAL A 60 0.91 2.93 -11.24
N PRO A 61 1.32 3.75 -12.23
CA PRO A 61 2.63 3.60 -12.86
C PRO A 61 3.77 3.74 -11.84
N LYS A 62 4.74 2.82 -11.87
CA LYS A 62 5.88 2.76 -10.95
C LYS A 62 6.59 4.11 -10.76
N ALA A 63 6.78 4.86 -11.85
CA ALA A 63 7.42 6.18 -11.83
C ALA A 63 6.64 7.23 -11.02
N GLN A 64 5.32 7.09 -10.92
CA GLN A 64 4.45 8.04 -10.23
C GLN A 64 4.22 7.67 -8.77
N VAL A 65 4.32 6.38 -8.41
CA VAL A 65 4.05 5.90 -7.04
C VAL A 65 4.90 6.66 -6.02
N GLN A 66 6.21 6.74 -6.22
CA GLN A 66 7.08 7.43 -5.26
C GLN A 66 6.77 8.93 -5.14
N GLY A 67 6.49 9.62 -6.26
CA GLY A 67 6.12 11.03 -6.23
C GLY A 67 4.78 11.29 -5.55
N LEU A 68 3.79 10.42 -5.77
CA LEU A 68 2.50 10.47 -5.08
C LEU A 68 2.66 10.25 -3.57
N LEU A 69 3.47 9.25 -3.18
CA LEU A 69 3.72 8.96 -1.77
C LEU A 69 4.44 10.12 -1.06
N ASP A 70 5.41 10.75 -1.72
CA ASP A 70 6.14 11.90 -1.19
C ASP A 70 5.22 13.14 -1.05
N MET A 71 4.37 13.40 -2.05
CA MET A 71 3.36 14.46 -2.01
C MET A 71 2.31 14.24 -0.90
N LEU A 72 1.87 13.00 -0.70
CA LEU A 72 0.94 12.61 0.35
C LEU A 72 1.58 12.73 1.75
N ALA A 73 2.88 12.42 1.87
CA ALA A 73 3.63 12.66 3.09
C ALA A 73 3.79 14.17 3.37
N ALA A 74 4.11 14.96 2.34
CA ALA A 74 4.24 16.42 2.46
C ALA A 74 2.93 17.11 2.86
N SER A 75 1.78 16.57 2.43
CA SER A 75 0.44 17.05 2.82
C SER A 75 -0.05 16.51 4.17
N GLY A 76 0.73 15.68 4.87
CA GLY A 76 0.36 15.09 6.17
C GLY A 76 -0.66 13.95 6.08
N LYS A 77 -1.07 13.54 4.89
CA LYS A 77 -1.95 12.37 4.68
C LYS A 77 -1.22 11.04 4.89
N MET A 78 0.11 11.05 4.95
CA MET A 78 0.96 9.90 5.28
C MET A 78 2.13 10.32 6.15
N VAL A 79 2.66 9.36 6.89
CA VAL A 79 3.92 9.48 7.62
C VAL A 79 5.02 8.80 6.79
N VAL A 80 6.12 9.50 6.57
CA VAL A 80 7.32 8.95 5.93
C VAL A 80 8.44 8.80 6.96
N LYS A 81 9.12 7.66 6.94
CA LYS A 81 10.35 7.39 7.69
C LYS A 81 11.46 7.00 6.73
N GLU A 82 12.62 7.60 6.90
CA GLU A 82 13.77 7.40 6.01
C GLU A 82 14.81 6.52 6.70
N TYR A 83 15.20 5.43 6.04
CA TYR A 83 16.20 4.48 6.53
C TYR A 83 17.37 4.43 5.54
N GLY A 84 18.33 5.33 5.71
CA GLY A 84 19.47 5.48 4.81
C GLY A 84 19.02 5.93 3.41
N LYS A 85 18.98 4.99 2.45
CA LYS A 85 18.60 5.26 1.06
C LYS A 85 17.15 4.93 0.73
N THR A 86 16.41 4.28 1.66
CA THR A 86 15.05 3.84 1.43
C THR A 86 14.06 4.66 2.24
N LYS A 87 12.87 4.89 1.68
CA LYS A 87 11.74 5.54 2.34
C LYS A 87 10.63 4.52 2.63
N THR A 88 10.07 4.59 3.83
CA THR A 88 8.94 3.79 4.27
C THR A 88 7.79 4.71 4.60
N TYR A 89 6.61 4.41 4.06
CA TYR A 89 5.39 5.20 4.19
C TYR A 89 4.36 4.42 5.00
N LEU A 90 3.59 5.13 5.83
CA LEU A 90 2.54 4.58 6.67
C LEU A 90 1.36 5.57 6.72
N ALA A 91 0.13 5.06 6.79
CA ALA A 91 -1.03 5.89 7.09
C ALA A 91 -0.92 6.50 8.51
N PRO A 92 -1.28 7.77 8.70
CA PRO A 92 -1.20 8.41 10.00
C PRO A 92 -2.19 7.74 10.94
N GLN A 93 -1.70 7.30 12.10
CA GLN A 93 -2.54 6.81 13.17
C GLN A 93 -2.87 8.01 14.07
N ALA A 94 -4.14 8.13 14.49
CA ALA A 94 -4.48 9.12 15.49
C ALA A 94 -3.58 8.92 16.72
N PRO A 95 -3.12 9.99 17.39
CA PRO A 95 -2.42 9.84 18.65
C PRO A 95 -3.34 9.06 19.58
N GLN A 96 -2.93 7.84 19.92
CA GLN A 96 -3.63 7.02 20.88
C GLN A 96 -3.50 7.76 22.20
N SER A 97 -4.51 8.55 22.55
CA SER A 97 -4.65 9.11 23.90
C SER A 97 -4.48 7.93 24.84
N ASP A 98 -3.56 8.03 25.79
CA ASP A 98 -3.15 6.94 26.69
C ASP A 98 -4.37 6.15 27.16
N ALA A 99 -4.67 5.06 26.45
CA ALA A 99 -5.92 4.33 26.64
C ALA A 99 -5.80 3.69 28.02
N LYS A 100 -6.59 4.19 28.98
CA LYS A 100 -6.67 3.60 30.31
C LYS A 100 -7.09 2.13 30.16
N ALA A 101 -6.56 1.27 31.03
CA ALA A 101 -6.79 -0.18 31.02
C ALA A 101 -8.29 -0.61 31.06
N GLU A 102 -9.22 0.31 31.33
CA GLU A 102 -10.66 0.09 31.28
C GLU A 102 -11.23 -0.02 29.84
N GLU A 103 -10.66 0.72 28.87
CA GLU A 103 -11.05 0.66 27.46
C GLU A 103 -10.82 -0.72 26.79
N PRO A 104 -9.64 -1.37 26.92
CA PRO A 104 -9.41 -2.66 26.26
C PRO A 104 -10.28 -3.78 26.82
N LEU A 105 -10.64 -3.74 28.11
CA LEU A 105 -11.54 -4.74 28.72
C LEU A 105 -12.97 -4.61 28.19
N ALA A 106 -13.49 -3.39 28.08
CA ALA A 106 -14.80 -3.13 27.49
C ALA A 106 -14.85 -3.60 26.03
N LEU A 107 -13.81 -3.26 25.24
CA LEU A 107 -13.71 -3.66 23.85
C LEU A 107 -13.60 -5.20 23.70
N GLN A 108 -12.90 -5.86 24.62
CA GLN A 108 -12.79 -7.32 24.62
C GLN A 108 -14.13 -8.00 24.92
N ALA A 109 -14.95 -7.43 25.81
CA ALA A 109 -16.29 -7.92 26.08
C ALA A 109 -17.21 -7.78 24.85
N GLU A 110 -17.11 -6.66 24.12
CA GLU A 110 -17.86 -6.46 22.87
C GLU A 110 -17.44 -7.47 21.79
N VAL A 111 -16.14 -7.73 21.63
CA VAL A 111 -15.63 -8.73 20.68
C VAL A 111 -16.17 -10.12 21.01
N ASP A 112 -16.17 -10.52 22.29
CA ASP A 112 -16.65 -11.84 22.71
C ASP A 112 -18.16 -11.99 22.48
N ALA A 113 -18.94 -10.95 22.80
CA ALA A 113 -20.37 -10.91 22.53
C ALA A 113 -20.68 -11.01 21.03
N ALA A 114 -19.99 -10.22 20.19
CA ALA A 114 -20.15 -10.27 18.74
C ALA A 114 -19.76 -11.64 18.16
N ALA A 115 -18.69 -12.26 18.68
CA ALA A 115 -18.26 -13.59 18.28
C ALA A 115 -19.29 -14.66 18.65
N ALA A 116 -19.89 -14.58 19.84
CA ALA A 116 -20.96 -15.48 20.27
C ALA A 116 -22.20 -15.36 19.36
N THR A 117 -22.61 -14.14 19.02
CA THR A 117 -23.71 -13.90 18.07
C THR A 117 -23.40 -14.46 16.68
N ALA A 118 -22.20 -14.20 16.16
CA ALA A 118 -21.76 -14.72 14.86
C ALA A 118 -21.76 -16.26 14.83
N LYS A 119 -21.31 -16.91 15.91
CA LYS A 119 -21.33 -18.37 16.05
C LYS A 119 -22.76 -18.91 16.06
N GLY A 120 -23.66 -18.30 16.81
CA GLY A 120 -25.07 -18.72 16.89
C GLY A 120 -25.80 -18.58 15.56
N LEU A 121 -25.61 -17.47 14.85
CA LEU A 121 -26.18 -17.25 13.52
C LEU A 121 -25.62 -18.25 12.49
N ARG A 122 -24.31 -18.52 12.54
CA ARG A 122 -23.67 -19.51 11.67
C ARG A 122 -24.19 -20.93 11.91
N ALA A 123 -24.46 -21.31 13.16
CA ALA A 123 -25.09 -22.60 13.48
C ALA A 123 -26.49 -22.69 12.86
N ARG A 124 -27.35 -21.69 13.07
CA ARG A 124 -28.70 -21.65 12.48
C ARG A 124 -28.71 -21.71 10.95
N LEU A 125 -27.72 -21.08 10.29
CA LEU A 125 -27.55 -21.19 8.83
C LEU A 125 -27.13 -22.59 8.38
N GLN A 126 -26.34 -23.31 9.18
CA GLN A 126 -25.98 -24.70 8.89
C GLN A 126 -27.18 -25.63 9.11
N ASP A 127 -27.91 -25.51 10.21
CA ASP A 127 -29.12 -26.29 10.48
C ASP A 127 -30.17 -26.11 9.37
N SER A 128 -30.42 -24.88 8.94
CA SER A 128 -31.35 -24.59 7.85
C SER A 128 -30.89 -25.10 6.47
N LYS A 129 -29.57 -25.26 6.24
CA LYS A 129 -29.02 -25.82 4.99
C LYS A 129 -28.99 -27.34 4.96
N THR A 130 -28.98 -27.98 6.13
CA THR A 130 -28.88 -29.45 6.25
C THR A 130 -30.27 -30.10 6.37
N SER A 131 -31.31 -29.30 6.64
CA SER A 131 -32.71 -29.72 6.74
C SER A 131 -33.52 -29.53 5.44
N ALA A 132 -32.88 -29.13 4.33
CA ALA A 132 -33.46 -29.03 2.99
C ALA A 132 -32.73 -29.99 2.04
#